data_AF-A0A959ESY5-F1
#
_entry.id   AF-A0A959ESY5-F1
#
_cell.length_a   1.000
_cell.length_b   1.000
_cell.length_c   1.000
_cell.angle_alpha   90.00
_cell.angle_beta   90.00
_cell.angle_gamma   90.00
#
_symmetry.space_group_name_H-M   'P 1'
#
loop_
_entity.id
_entity.type
_entity.pdbx_description
1 polymer ?
#
loop_
_entity_poly.entity_id
_entity_poly.type
_entity_poly.pdbx_seq_one_letter_code
_entity_poly.pdbx_strand_id
1 'polypeptide(L)'
;WGEALYTRQEVEGDERWWVKAVDGSILSADLQTGKNFILADDEREEAYYQIYRLLARVGPYVCIGVETKGGTDPDTRYMRVMHAGKGDEVKLTDLFPASEVFAALMKVRRIQKAIPEGETPANLEELIELADGGCAMHMGDNLVRSFAFYDLQDGKASIRLGLPAGCPQENGRFTVLGIYLKIPDDLKAPLNAAHKNKSLMSDWAADFK
;
A
#
# COMPACT_ATOMS: atom_id res chain seq x y z
N TRP A 1 -26.92 1.60 11.36
CA TRP A 1 -27.28 0.39 10.59
C TRP A 1 -27.18 0.71 9.11
N GLY A 2 -25.95 0.88 8.62
CA GLY A 2 -25.69 1.00 7.19
C GLY A 2 -25.20 -0.35 6.71
N GLU A 3 -25.74 -0.85 5.61
CA GLU A 3 -25.22 -2.02 4.92
C GLU A 3 -23.77 -1.74 4.50
N ALA A 4 -22.87 -2.29 5.31
CA ALA A 4 -21.54 -2.73 4.94
C ALA A 4 -21.48 -3.28 3.50
N LEU A 5 -21.16 -2.41 2.53
CA LEU A 5 -20.82 -2.79 1.17
C LEU A 5 -19.47 -3.52 1.17
N TYR A 6 -19.46 -4.82 1.47
CA TYR A 6 -18.24 -5.63 1.37
C TYR A 6 -18.36 -6.66 0.26
N THR A 7 -17.55 -6.45 -0.78
CA THR A 7 -17.35 -7.44 -1.84
C THR A 7 -16.49 -8.56 -1.26
N ARG A 8 -17.07 -9.74 -1.03
CA ARG A 8 -16.31 -10.97 -0.77
C ARG A 8 -15.38 -11.22 -1.97
N GLN A 9 -14.13 -10.80 -1.87
CA GLN A 9 -13.08 -11.22 -2.79
C GLN A 9 -12.33 -12.39 -2.15
N GLU A 10 -12.74 -13.61 -2.51
CA GLU A 10 -11.87 -14.77 -2.36
C GLU A 10 -10.91 -14.76 -3.54
N VAL A 11 -9.68 -14.31 -3.28
CA VAL A 11 -8.61 -14.46 -4.26
C VAL A 11 -8.01 -15.84 -4.04
N GLU A 12 -8.57 -16.84 -4.72
CA GLU A 12 -7.96 -18.15 -4.86
C GLU A 12 -6.57 -17.94 -5.50
N GLY A 13 -5.51 -18.26 -4.77
CA GLY A 13 -4.16 -18.02 -5.23
C GLY A 13 -3.20 -18.89 -4.43
N ASP A 14 -2.26 -19.52 -5.13
CA ASP A 14 -1.15 -20.38 -4.69
C ASP A 14 -1.49 -21.40 -3.59
N GLU A 15 -1.23 -22.69 -3.84
CA GLU A 15 -1.57 -23.86 -3.00
C GLU A 15 -1.17 -23.78 -1.51
N ARG A 16 -0.40 -22.76 -1.13
CA ARG A 16 0.13 -22.56 0.20
C ARG A 16 -0.64 -21.55 1.07
N TRP A 17 -1.37 -20.57 0.52
CA TRP A 17 -1.98 -19.52 1.35
C TRP A 17 -3.38 -19.14 0.89
N TRP A 18 -4.29 -18.88 1.83
CA TRP A 18 -5.52 -18.14 1.55
C TRP A 18 -5.55 -16.80 2.28
N VAL A 19 -6.22 -15.82 1.68
CA VAL A 19 -6.49 -14.50 2.25
C VAL A 19 -7.97 -14.22 2.11
N LYS A 20 -8.61 -13.76 3.17
CA LYS A 20 -10.04 -13.44 3.18
C LYS A 20 -10.28 -12.12 3.89
N ALA A 21 -11.02 -11.24 3.23
CA ALA A 21 -11.67 -10.13 3.90
C ALA A 21 -12.96 -10.65 4.56
N VAL A 22 -13.08 -10.44 5.87
CA VAL A 22 -14.29 -10.67 6.68
C VAL A 22 -14.69 -9.33 7.32
N ASP A 23 -15.88 -9.23 7.89
CA ASP A 23 -16.41 -7.96 8.42
C ASP A 23 -15.41 -7.23 9.32
N GLY A 24 -14.79 -6.18 8.79
CA GLY A 24 -13.80 -5.36 9.49
C GLY A 24 -12.39 -5.94 9.60
N SER A 25 -12.12 -7.15 9.13
CA SER A 25 -10.80 -7.80 9.29
C SER A 25 -10.29 -8.41 7.97
N ILE A 26 -8.97 -8.47 7.80
CA ILE A 26 -8.31 -9.25 6.75
C ILE A 26 -7.52 -10.36 7.41
N LEU A 27 -7.89 -11.58 7.08
CA LEU A 27 -7.30 -12.80 7.64
C LEU A 27 -6.50 -13.52 6.55
N SER A 28 -5.50 -14.27 6.97
CA SER A 28 -4.82 -15.23 6.11
C SER A 28 -4.53 -16.52 6.84
N ALA A 29 -4.31 -17.60 6.10
CA ALA A 29 -3.75 -18.81 6.66
C ALA A 29 -2.72 -19.48 5.75
N ASP A 30 -1.76 -20.12 6.40
CA ASP A 30 -0.86 -21.10 5.81
C ASP A 30 -1.58 -22.44 5.67
N LEU A 31 -1.78 -22.90 4.45
CA LEU A 31 -2.36 -24.22 4.18
C LEU A 31 -1.40 -25.37 4.52
N GLN A 32 -0.08 -25.12 4.52
CA GLN A 32 0.89 -26.16 4.88
C GLN A 32 1.03 -26.31 6.39
N THR A 33 1.05 -25.19 7.13
CA THR A 33 1.24 -25.23 8.58
C THR A 33 -0.05 -25.16 9.39
N GLY A 34 -1.18 -24.85 8.75
CA GLY A 34 -2.47 -24.64 9.40
C GLY A 34 -2.53 -23.36 10.27
N LYS A 35 -1.50 -22.52 10.22
CA LYS A 35 -1.43 -21.28 11.02
C LYS A 35 -2.29 -20.19 10.39
N ASN A 36 -3.06 -19.50 11.22
CA ASN A 36 -3.83 -18.33 10.82
C ASN A 36 -3.11 -17.05 11.28
N PHE A 37 -3.22 -15.99 10.49
CA PHE A 37 -2.70 -14.67 10.79
C PHE A 37 -3.80 -13.63 10.56
N ILE A 38 -3.94 -12.72 11.52
CA ILE A 38 -4.77 -11.53 11.36
C ILE A 38 -3.86 -10.46 10.74
N LEU A 39 -4.15 -10.06 9.51
CA LEU A 39 -3.36 -9.07 8.76
C LEU A 39 -3.86 -7.64 8.99
N ALA A 40 -5.15 -7.52 9.29
CA ALA A 40 -5.82 -6.31 9.73
C ALA A 40 -7.05 -6.71 10.56
N ASP A 41 -7.36 -5.96 11.62
CA ASP A 41 -8.50 -6.23 12.48
C ASP A 41 -9.28 -4.97 12.78
N ASP A 42 -10.59 -5.12 12.95
CA ASP A 42 -11.50 -4.02 13.20
C ASP A 42 -11.25 -3.42 14.58
N GLU A 43 -10.38 -2.43 14.65
CA GLU A 43 -10.21 -1.60 15.83
C GLU A 43 -11.36 -0.58 15.87
N ARG A 44 -12.49 -1.00 16.45
CA ARG A 44 -13.59 -0.09 16.78
C ARG A 44 -13.41 0.46 18.18
N GLU A 45 -13.06 1.73 18.25
CA GLU A 45 -13.22 2.50 19.48
C GLU A 45 -14.51 3.32 19.40
N GLU A 46 -15.04 3.78 20.54
CA GLU A 46 -16.29 4.55 20.57
C GLU A 46 -16.22 5.84 19.71
N ALA A 47 -15.01 6.31 19.41
CA ALA A 47 -14.77 7.52 18.63
C ALA A 47 -14.51 7.26 17.13
N TYR A 48 -13.80 6.20 16.73
CA TYR A 48 -13.40 5.97 15.33
C TYR A 48 -13.50 4.49 14.92
N TYR A 49 -13.57 4.25 13.61
CA TYR A 49 -13.51 2.90 13.04
C TYR A 49 -12.61 2.86 11.81
N GLN A 50 -12.00 1.70 11.55
CA GLN A 50 -11.18 1.47 10.37
C GLN A 50 -11.90 0.59 9.34
N ILE A 51 -11.78 0.96 8.08
CA ILE A 51 -12.26 0.20 6.94
C ILE A 51 -11.04 -0.36 6.22
N TYR A 52 -11.00 -1.68 6.08
CA TYR A 52 -9.94 -2.36 5.35
C TYR A 52 -10.45 -2.84 4.00
N ARG A 53 -9.61 -2.69 2.97
CA ARG A 53 -9.87 -3.22 1.63
C ARG A 53 -8.65 -3.99 1.14
N LEU A 54 -8.88 -5.21 0.66
CA LEU A 54 -7.86 -5.94 -0.09
C LEU A 54 -7.61 -5.21 -1.43
N LEU A 55 -6.40 -4.70 -1.63
CA LEU A 55 -6.02 -4.01 -2.86
C LEU A 55 -5.35 -4.95 -3.84
N ALA A 56 -4.37 -5.74 -3.38
CA ALA A 56 -3.64 -6.65 -4.24
C ALA A 56 -3.12 -7.86 -3.47
N ARG A 57 -2.82 -8.93 -4.20
CA ARG A 57 -2.15 -10.13 -3.70
C ARG A 57 -1.08 -10.55 -4.70
N VAL A 58 0.16 -10.62 -4.24
CA VAL A 58 1.36 -11.01 -5.02
C VAL A 58 2.14 -12.04 -4.22
N GLY A 59 1.97 -13.33 -4.53
CA GLY A 59 2.56 -14.41 -3.75
C GLY A 59 2.17 -14.32 -2.27
N PRO A 60 3.14 -14.24 -1.32
CA PRO A 60 2.85 -14.09 0.10
C PRO A 60 2.51 -12.64 0.51
N TYR A 61 2.61 -11.66 -0.38
CA TYR A 61 2.40 -10.25 -0.06
C TYR A 61 0.95 -9.82 -0.32
N VAL A 62 0.36 -9.17 0.67
CA VAL A 62 -1.03 -8.70 0.66
C VAL A 62 -1.03 -7.19 0.82
N CYS A 63 -1.50 -6.47 -0.20
CA CYS A 63 -1.65 -5.02 -0.14
C CYS A 63 -3.05 -4.69 0.40
N ILE A 64 -3.11 -3.88 1.44
CA ILE A 64 -4.31 -3.51 2.16
C ILE A 64 -4.45 -1.99 2.10
N GLY A 65 -5.62 -1.51 1.72
CA GLY A 65 -6.03 -0.12 1.85
C GLY A 65 -6.71 0.06 3.20
N VAL A 66 -6.30 1.07 3.94
CA VAL A 66 -6.86 1.44 5.24
C VAL A 66 -7.51 2.81 5.11
N GLU A 67 -8.74 2.92 5.59
CA GLU A 67 -9.44 4.19 5.76
C GLU A 67 -9.93 4.28 7.21
N THR A 68 -9.48 5.29 7.94
CA THR A 68 -9.97 5.60 9.28
C THR A 68 -11.08 6.64 9.16
N LYS A 69 -12.20 6.42 9.83
CA LYS A 69 -13.33 7.35 9.88
C LYS A 69 -13.78 7.65 11.30
N GLY A 70 -14.23 8.88 11.50
CA GLY A 70 -14.83 9.34 12.74
C GLY A 70 -13.82 9.83 13.78
N GLY A 71 -14.34 10.24 14.93
CA GLY A 71 -13.58 10.74 16.06
C GLY A 71 -13.39 12.26 16.02
N THR A 72 -12.53 12.76 16.89
CA THR A 72 -12.02 14.15 16.78
C THR A 72 -10.89 14.25 15.76
N ASP A 73 -10.37 13.11 15.32
CA ASP A 73 -9.25 13.02 14.40
C ASP A 73 -9.71 13.05 12.94
N PRO A 74 -8.84 13.54 12.03
CA PRO A 74 -9.03 13.44 10.60
C PRO A 74 -9.46 12.06 10.09
N ASP A 75 -10.37 12.04 9.10
CA ASP A 75 -10.43 10.88 8.19
C ASP A 75 -9.06 10.73 7.50
N THR A 76 -8.44 9.57 7.66
CA THR A 76 -7.12 9.26 7.10
C THR A 76 -7.17 8.06 6.19
N ARG A 77 -6.32 8.04 5.16
CA ARG A 77 -6.21 6.94 4.20
C ARG A 77 -4.76 6.61 3.93
N TYR A 78 -4.42 5.33 3.90
CA TYR A 78 -3.08 4.85 3.58
C TYR A 78 -3.13 3.41 3.09
N MET A 79 -2.01 2.92 2.56
CA MET A 79 -1.83 1.54 2.17
C MET A 79 -0.86 0.86 3.14
N ARG A 80 -0.97 -0.46 3.27
CA ARG A 80 0.03 -1.30 3.94
C ARG A 80 0.27 -2.54 3.09
N VAL A 81 1.48 -3.08 3.15
CA VAL A 81 1.76 -4.40 2.59
C VAL A 81 2.12 -5.33 3.73
N MET A 82 1.43 -6.46 3.82
CA MET A 82 1.64 -7.47 4.86
C MET A 82 2.18 -8.75 4.24
N HIS A 83 3.06 -9.45 4.94
CA HIS A 83 3.45 -10.81 4.57
C HIS A 83 2.48 -11.82 5.21
N ALA A 84 1.67 -12.49 4.41
CA ALA A 84 0.61 -13.40 4.84
C ALA A 84 1.08 -14.50 5.81
N GLY A 85 2.28 -15.04 5.61
CA GLY A 85 2.83 -16.10 6.46
C GLY A 85 3.58 -15.67 7.71
N LYS A 86 3.68 -14.35 7.96
CA LYS A 86 4.42 -13.80 9.11
C LYS A 86 3.57 -12.84 9.94
N GLY A 87 2.62 -12.15 9.29
CA GLY A 87 1.86 -11.07 9.92
C GLY A 87 2.66 -9.76 10.03
N ASP A 88 3.86 -9.70 9.47
CA ASP A 88 4.70 -8.50 9.50
C ASP A 88 4.37 -7.55 8.34
N GLU A 89 4.46 -6.25 8.61
CA GLU A 89 4.43 -5.22 7.58
C GLU A 89 5.73 -5.24 6.77
N VAL A 90 5.61 -5.04 5.46
CA VAL A 90 6.68 -5.08 4.48
C VAL A 90 6.82 -3.69 3.87
N LYS A 91 8.05 -3.16 3.89
CA LYS A 91 8.40 -1.91 3.19
C LYS A 91 8.72 -2.19 1.73
N LEU A 92 8.61 -1.17 0.90
CA LEU A 92 9.00 -1.23 -0.51
C LEU A 92 10.48 -1.62 -0.66
N THR A 93 11.33 -1.17 0.24
CA THR A 93 12.77 -1.47 0.26
C THR A 93 13.12 -2.87 0.72
N ASP A 94 12.17 -3.60 1.32
CA ASP A 94 12.34 -5.02 1.64
C ASP A 94 12.18 -5.89 0.38
N LEU A 95 11.55 -5.33 -0.65
CA LEU A 95 11.19 -6.00 -1.89
C LEU A 95 12.03 -5.52 -3.08
N PHE A 96 12.41 -4.24 -3.09
CA PHE A 96 13.16 -3.63 -4.17
C PHE A 96 14.42 -2.95 -3.63
N PRO A 97 15.54 -2.93 -4.38
CA PRO A 97 16.75 -2.24 -3.94
C PRO A 97 16.48 -0.75 -3.67
N ALA A 98 16.93 -0.24 -2.51
CA ALA A 98 16.73 1.15 -2.13
C ALA A 98 17.25 2.16 -3.18
N SER A 99 18.35 1.83 -3.87
CA SER A 99 18.90 2.64 -4.95
C SER A 99 17.95 2.75 -6.16
N GLU A 100 17.24 1.68 -6.50
CA GLU A 100 16.25 1.70 -7.58
C GLU A 100 15.00 2.48 -7.17
N VAL A 101 14.55 2.30 -5.93
CA VAL A 101 13.43 3.06 -5.36
C VAL A 101 13.74 4.56 -5.39
N PHE A 102 14.90 4.97 -4.87
CA PHE A 102 15.35 6.36 -4.91
C PHE A 102 15.39 6.91 -6.35
N ALA A 103 16.02 6.20 -7.28
CA ALA A 103 16.11 6.63 -8.68
C ALA A 103 14.75 6.72 -9.37
N ALA A 104 13.75 5.92 -8.96
CA ALA A 104 12.40 6.00 -9.47
C ALA A 104 11.62 7.18 -8.87
N LEU A 105 11.72 7.40 -7.56
CA LEU A 105 11.09 8.52 -6.86
C LEU A 105 11.61 9.87 -7.36
N MET A 106 12.92 9.99 -7.60
CA MET A 106 13.53 11.21 -8.13
C MET A 106 13.07 11.57 -9.55
N LYS A 107 12.36 10.68 -10.26
CA LYS A 107 11.73 10.99 -11.57
C LYS A 107 10.32 11.54 -11.43
N VAL A 108 9.74 11.48 -10.23
CA VAL A 108 8.38 11.97 -9.98
C VAL A 108 8.42 13.47 -9.73
N ARG A 109 7.86 14.25 -10.65
CA ARG A 109 7.84 15.73 -10.56
C ARG A 109 7.26 16.25 -9.25
N ARG A 110 6.26 15.57 -8.67
CA ARG A 110 5.67 15.96 -7.38
C ARG A 110 6.67 15.82 -6.22
N ILE A 111 7.50 14.77 -6.24
CA ILE A 111 8.55 14.55 -5.24
C ILE A 111 9.66 15.59 -5.41
N GLN A 112 10.11 15.83 -6.65
CA GLN A 112 11.11 16.88 -6.92
C GLN A 112 10.69 18.26 -6.42
N LYS A 113 9.40 18.60 -6.51
CA LYS A 113 8.84 19.86 -6.02
C LYS A 113 8.70 19.93 -4.50
N ALA A 114 8.72 18.79 -3.82
CA ALA A 114 8.63 18.67 -2.37
C ALA A 114 10.00 18.76 -1.69
N ILE A 115 11.09 18.75 -2.47
CA ILE A 115 12.45 18.95 -1.96
C ILE A 115 12.69 20.46 -1.83
N PRO A 116 13.24 20.95 -0.70
CA PRO A 116 13.59 22.35 -0.53
C PRO A 116 14.54 22.86 -1.61
N GLU A 117 14.40 24.14 -1.98
CA GLU A 117 15.27 24.75 -2.98
C GLU A 117 16.74 24.73 -2.54
N GLY A 118 17.64 24.27 -3.40
CA GLY A 118 19.07 24.15 -3.12
C GLY A 118 19.49 22.82 -2.49
N GLU A 119 18.54 21.99 -2.06
CA GLU A 119 18.81 20.65 -1.55
C GLU A 119 18.84 19.61 -2.67
N THR A 120 19.67 18.58 -2.50
CA THR A 120 19.68 17.41 -3.40
C THR A 120 19.99 16.17 -2.57
N PRO A 121 18.98 15.33 -2.27
CA PRO A 121 19.21 14.12 -1.49
C PRO A 121 20.19 13.21 -2.24
N ALA A 122 21.18 12.66 -1.52
CA ALA A 122 22.15 11.73 -2.08
C ALA A 122 21.62 10.29 -2.15
N ASN A 123 20.62 9.97 -1.32
CA ASN A 123 20.08 8.63 -1.17
C ASN A 123 18.61 8.65 -0.72
N LEU A 124 18.01 7.48 -0.55
CA LEU A 124 16.60 7.32 -0.18
C LEU A 124 16.28 7.85 1.21
N GLU A 125 17.19 7.69 2.17
CA GLU A 125 17.00 8.13 3.56
C GLU A 125 16.93 9.67 3.60
N GLU A 126 17.90 10.34 2.98
CA GLU A 126 17.88 11.81 2.86
C GLU A 126 16.65 12.29 2.08
N LEU A 127 16.20 11.57 1.06
CA LEU A 127 14.97 11.93 0.34
C LEU A 127 13.74 11.87 1.27
N ILE A 128 13.64 10.83 2.09
CA ILE A 128 12.54 10.66 3.04
C ILE A 128 12.53 11.78 4.10
N GLU A 129 13.71 12.22 4.53
CA GLU A 129 13.85 13.32 5.50
C GLU A 129 13.57 14.69 4.88
N LEU A 130 14.05 14.94 3.66
CA LEU A 130 13.97 16.24 3.02
C LEU A 130 12.63 16.50 2.32
N ALA A 131 12.00 15.47 1.74
CA ALA A 131 10.80 15.66 0.94
C ALA A 131 9.59 15.97 1.82
N ASP A 132 9.09 17.21 1.72
CA ASP A 132 7.88 17.67 2.38
C ASP A 132 6.81 18.08 1.36
N GLY A 133 5.69 17.36 1.35
CA GLY A 133 4.54 17.68 0.50
C GLY A 133 3.64 18.77 1.08
N GLY A 134 3.99 19.33 2.25
CA GLY A 134 3.21 20.30 3.00
C GLY A 134 1.82 19.76 3.36
N CYS A 135 0.86 20.67 3.54
CA CYS A 135 -0.53 20.32 3.83
C CYS A 135 -1.16 19.33 2.85
N ALA A 136 -0.77 19.37 1.58
CA ALA A 136 -1.42 18.60 0.52
C ALA A 136 -1.10 17.09 0.58
N MET A 137 0.07 16.70 1.09
CA MET A 137 0.45 15.30 1.23
C MET A 137 1.60 15.10 2.22
N HIS A 138 1.49 14.09 3.07
CA HIS A 138 2.56 13.64 3.95
C HIS A 138 3.43 12.61 3.24
N MET A 139 4.67 12.98 2.92
CA MET A 139 5.65 12.11 2.23
C MET A 139 6.37 11.20 3.23
N GLY A 140 7.44 11.65 3.88
CA GLY A 140 8.13 10.91 4.96
C GLY A 140 8.28 9.40 4.69
N ASP A 141 8.12 8.59 5.75
CA ASP A 141 8.21 7.12 5.66
C ASP A 141 7.07 6.51 4.82
N ASN A 142 5.99 7.25 4.55
CA ASN A 142 4.91 6.77 3.66
C ASN A 142 5.39 6.56 2.22
N LEU A 143 6.47 7.23 1.79
CA LEU A 143 7.08 7.01 0.47
C LEU A 143 7.51 5.55 0.26
N VAL A 144 7.80 4.82 1.33
CA VAL A 144 8.26 3.42 1.27
C VAL A 144 7.34 2.44 1.99
N ARG A 145 6.46 2.89 2.88
CA ARG A 145 5.53 2.01 3.61
C ARG A 145 4.15 1.91 3.00
N SER A 146 3.65 3.00 2.43
CA SER A 146 2.29 3.06 1.92
C SER A 146 2.32 2.81 0.42
N PHE A 147 2.32 1.53 0.04
CA PHE A 147 2.33 1.14 -1.37
C PHE A 147 1.45 -0.06 -1.70
N ALA A 148 1.18 -0.24 -3.00
CA ALA A 148 0.52 -1.41 -3.55
C ALA A 148 0.99 -1.72 -4.98
N PHE A 149 0.96 -3.00 -5.35
CA PHE A 149 1.23 -3.46 -6.72
C PHE A 149 0.03 -3.21 -7.63
N TYR A 150 0.22 -2.49 -8.73
CA TYR A 150 -0.88 -2.03 -9.58
C TYR A 150 -0.91 -2.70 -10.95
N ASP A 151 0.22 -2.75 -11.66
CA ASP A 151 0.28 -3.35 -12.99
C ASP A 151 1.69 -3.82 -13.36
N LEU A 152 1.82 -4.57 -14.45
CA LEU A 152 3.10 -4.96 -15.04
C LEU A 152 3.24 -4.38 -16.44
N GLN A 153 4.35 -3.67 -16.69
CA GLN A 153 4.62 -3.06 -17.99
C GLN A 153 6.10 -3.19 -18.34
N ASP A 154 6.41 -3.71 -19.52
CA ASP A 154 7.78 -3.80 -20.07
C ASP A 154 8.81 -4.42 -19.09
N GLY A 155 8.41 -5.48 -18.38
CA GLY A 155 9.25 -6.15 -17.38
C GLY A 155 9.47 -5.35 -16.08
N LYS A 156 8.65 -4.32 -15.85
CA LYS A 156 8.64 -3.51 -14.62
C LYS A 156 7.31 -3.67 -13.89
N ALA A 157 7.36 -3.58 -12.56
CA ALA A 157 6.19 -3.44 -11.74
C ALA A 157 5.83 -1.95 -11.61
N SER A 158 4.57 -1.62 -11.92
CA SER A 158 3.95 -0.34 -11.58
C SER A 158 3.51 -0.39 -10.13
N ILE A 159 4.09 0.49 -9.30
CA ILE A 159 3.82 0.59 -7.87
C ILE A 159 3.08 1.90 -7.62
N ARG A 160 2.00 1.82 -6.84
CA ARG A 160 1.24 2.97 -6.37
C ARG A 160 1.67 3.29 -4.94
N LEU A 161 2.03 4.54 -4.68
CA LEU A 161 2.38 5.04 -3.36
C LEU A 161 1.24 5.90 -2.85
N GLY A 162 0.67 5.54 -1.70
CA GLY A 162 -0.43 6.25 -1.07
C GLY A 162 0.06 7.28 -0.07
N LEU A 163 -0.25 8.56 -0.28
CA LEU A 163 0.16 9.65 0.61
C LEU A 163 -1.08 10.28 1.26
N PRO A 164 -1.25 10.16 2.59
CA PRO A 164 -2.31 10.88 3.31
C PRO A 164 -2.07 12.39 3.26
N ALA A 165 -3.06 13.17 3.67
CA ALA A 165 -2.92 14.61 3.89
C ALA A 165 -1.80 14.92 4.89
N GLY A 166 -1.11 16.05 4.69
CA GLY A 166 -0.05 16.51 5.59
C GLY A 166 -0.52 17.40 6.73
N CYS A 167 -1.79 17.84 6.71
CA CYS A 167 -2.33 18.69 7.77
C CYS A 167 -3.86 18.55 7.91
N PRO A 168 -4.43 18.97 9.07
CA PRO A 168 -5.85 18.88 9.37
C PRO A 168 -6.79 19.56 8.34
N GLN A 169 -6.32 20.59 7.65
CA GLN A 169 -7.14 21.37 6.70
C GLN A 169 -7.44 20.59 5.41
N GLU A 170 -6.64 19.57 5.10
CA GLU A 170 -6.77 18.73 3.90
C GLU A 170 -7.24 17.31 4.27
N ASN A 171 -7.88 17.13 5.44
CA ASN A 171 -8.37 15.83 5.90
C ASN A 171 -9.23 15.10 4.86
N GLY A 172 -9.12 13.77 4.84
CA GLY A 172 -9.74 12.93 3.83
C GLY A 172 -9.06 12.98 2.45
N ARG A 173 -8.14 13.93 2.21
CA ARG A 173 -7.34 13.95 0.98
C ARG A 173 -6.35 12.80 1.00
N PHE A 174 -6.30 12.10 -0.14
CA PHE A 174 -5.39 10.99 -0.37
C PHE A 174 -4.78 11.13 -1.77
N THR A 175 -3.47 11.23 -1.84
CA THR A 175 -2.73 11.37 -3.11
C THR A 175 -2.08 10.05 -3.45
N VAL A 176 -2.27 9.56 -4.67
CA VAL A 176 -1.56 8.37 -5.16
C VAL A 176 -0.51 8.77 -6.18
N LEU A 177 0.74 8.40 -5.94
CA LEU A 177 1.84 8.53 -6.89
C LEU A 177 2.11 7.19 -7.57
N GLY A 178 2.58 7.22 -8.81
CA GLY A 178 2.97 6.01 -9.55
C GLY A 178 4.47 6.02 -9.85
N ILE A 179 5.14 4.91 -9.60
CA ILE A 179 6.52 4.65 -10.01
C ILE A 179 6.64 3.30 -10.72
N TYR A 180 7.69 3.13 -11.51
CA TYR A 180 8.01 1.86 -12.16
C TYR A 180 9.35 1.34 -11.65
N LEU A 181 9.34 0.12 -11.13
CA LEU A 181 10.52 -0.56 -10.61
C LEU A 181 10.83 -1.81 -11.44
N LYS A 182 12.11 -2.12 -11.64
CA LYS A 182 12.48 -3.37 -12.28
C LYS A 182 12.04 -4.52 -11.39
N ILE A 183 11.51 -5.58 -11.99
CA ILE A 183 11.03 -6.74 -11.21
C ILE A 183 12.23 -7.58 -10.74
N PRO A 184 12.43 -7.73 -9.41
CA PRO A 184 13.41 -8.65 -8.83
C PRO A 184 13.09 -10.10 -9.19
N ASP A 185 14.11 -10.96 -9.28
CA ASP A 185 13.94 -12.33 -9.78
C ASP A 185 12.97 -13.18 -8.94
N ASP A 186 12.98 -12.99 -7.62
CA ASP A 186 12.10 -13.63 -6.65
C ASP A 186 10.63 -13.18 -6.77
N LEU A 187 10.39 -11.96 -7.27
CA LEU A 187 9.04 -11.44 -7.48
C LEU A 187 8.48 -11.71 -8.89
N LYS A 188 9.28 -12.14 -9.86
CA LYS A 188 8.82 -12.38 -11.24
C LYS A 188 7.64 -13.34 -11.33
N ALA A 189 7.79 -14.55 -10.78
CA ALA A 189 6.73 -15.55 -10.85
C ALA A 189 5.47 -15.12 -10.07
N PRO A 190 5.58 -14.66 -8.81
CA PRO A 190 4.43 -14.12 -8.06
C PRO A 190 3.68 -12.99 -8.77
N LEU A 191 4.41 -12.03 -9.34
CA LEU A 191 3.80 -10.88 -10.04
C LEU A 191 3.12 -11.31 -11.33
N ASN A 192 3.73 -12.18 -12.12
CA ASN A 192 3.11 -12.70 -13.34
C ASN A 192 1.83 -13.48 -13.03
N ALA A 193 1.85 -14.30 -11.98
CA ALA A 193 0.66 -15.00 -11.51
C ALA A 193 -0.43 -14.01 -11.07
N ALA A 194 -0.07 -12.98 -10.29
CA ALA A 194 -1.01 -11.97 -9.84
C ALA A 194 -1.64 -11.18 -10.99
N HIS A 195 -0.83 -10.78 -11.97
CA HIS A 195 -1.31 -10.11 -13.18
C HIS A 195 -2.29 -11.00 -13.97
N LYS A 196 -1.93 -12.26 -14.21
CA LYS A 196 -2.78 -13.24 -14.90
C LYS A 196 -4.11 -13.48 -14.17
N ASN A 197 -4.06 -13.55 -12.84
CA ASN A 197 -5.23 -13.81 -11.99
C ASN A 197 -6.03 -12.53 -11.66
N LYS A 198 -5.61 -11.36 -12.19
CA LYS A 198 -6.23 -10.06 -11.89
C LYS A 198 -6.29 -9.76 -10.39
N SER A 199 -5.25 -10.15 -9.66
CA SER A 199 -5.11 -9.87 -8.22
C SER A 199 -4.15 -8.72 -7.93
N LEU A 200 -3.81 -7.91 -8.93
CA LEU A 200 -3.16 -6.62 -8.75
C LEU A 200 -4.20 -5.54 -8.44
N MET A 201 -3.75 -4.44 -7.83
CA MET A 201 -4.61 -3.32 -7.45
C MET A 201 -5.28 -2.70 -8.67
N SER A 202 -6.60 -2.66 -8.67
CA SER A 202 -7.40 -1.83 -9.58
C SER A 202 -7.42 -0.36 -9.12
N ASP A 203 -7.96 0.56 -9.93
CA ASP A 203 -7.98 2.01 -9.64
C ASP A 203 -8.73 2.39 -8.34
N TRP A 204 -8.08 2.23 -7.19
CA TRP A 204 -8.63 2.59 -5.88
C TRP A 204 -8.89 4.10 -5.76
N ALA A 205 -8.16 4.92 -6.52
CA ALA A 205 -8.38 6.37 -6.55
C ALA A 205 -9.60 6.79 -7.40
N ALA A 206 -10.09 5.95 -8.31
CA ALA A 206 -11.24 6.27 -9.15
C ALA A 206 -12.58 5.97 -8.45
N ASP A 207 -12.58 5.05 -7.50
CA ASP A 207 -13.78 4.58 -6.76
C ASP A 207 -14.38 5.61 -5.77
N PHE A 208 -13.80 6.81 -5.64
CA PHE A 208 -14.20 7.80 -4.62
C PHE A 208 -14.42 9.22 -5.18
N LYS A 209 -14.75 9.34 -6.46
CA LYS A 209 -15.23 10.61 -7.03
C LYS A 209 -16.71 10.85 -6.76
#